data_AF-A0A7V0R4D5-F1
#
_entry.id   AF-A0A7V0R4D5-F1
#
_cell.length_a   1.000
_cell.length_b   1.000
_cell.length_c   1.000
_cell.angle_alpha   90.00
_cell.angle_beta   90.00
_cell.angle_gamma   90.00
#
_symmetry.space_group_name_H-M   'P 1'
#
loop_
_entity.id
_entity.type
_entity.pdbx_description
1 polymer ?
#
loop_
_entity_poly.entity_id
_entity_poly.type
_entity_poly.pdbx_seq_one_letter_code
_entity_poly.pdbx_strand_id
1 'polypeptide(L)'
;MAKKTGKFLLIIVSLIAVITIALAVLIKIYVTPERVKAFLIPEVEKILNRKVDIGELKISLFKGIAAKDFAIKETDGKTDFIKCREFVLKYQLLPLLSKKLIIDRIKLEGPSVRIVRSKEGRFNFEDIGQKK
;
A
#
# COMPACT_ATOMS: atom_id res chain seq x y z
N MET A 1 -14.80 25.68 43.46
CA MET A 1 -13.91 24.64 42.87
C MET A 1 -14.05 24.46 41.35
N ALA A 2 -15.20 24.73 40.72
CA ALA A 2 -15.44 24.46 39.28
C ALA A 2 -14.62 25.30 38.26
N LYS A 3 -14.13 26.50 38.62
CA LYS A 3 -13.38 27.36 37.67
C LYS A 3 -11.95 26.86 37.37
N LYS A 4 -11.33 26.07 38.25
CA LYS A 4 -9.97 25.54 38.05
C LYS A 4 -9.99 24.34 37.12
N THR A 5 -10.96 23.43 37.28
CA THR A 5 -11.14 22.24 36.44
C THR A 5 -11.43 22.58 34.97
N GLY A 6 -12.22 23.63 34.70
CA GLY A 6 -12.47 24.08 33.32
C GLY A 6 -11.21 24.57 32.58
N LYS A 7 -10.31 25.28 33.29
CA LYS A 7 -9.03 25.74 32.71
C LYS A 7 -8.07 24.58 32.44
N PHE A 8 -8.00 23.60 33.35
CA PHE A 8 -7.19 22.40 33.15
C PHE A 8 -7.70 21.54 31.98
N LEU A 9 -9.02 21.36 31.87
CA LEU A 9 -9.64 20.69 30.72
C LEU A 9 -9.31 21.38 29.40
N LEU A 10 -9.38 22.72 29.35
CA LEU A 10 -9.01 23.49 28.17
C LEU A 10 -7.55 23.32 27.77
N ILE A 11 -6.63 23.29 28.74
CA ILE A 11 -5.20 23.05 28.48
C ILE A 11 -4.97 21.64 27.92
N ILE A 12 -5.62 20.63 28.50
CA ILE A 12 -5.51 19.23 28.03
C ILE A 12 -6.05 19.11 26.60
N VAL A 13 -7.22 19.66 26.32
CA VAL A 13 -7.82 19.65 24.97
C VAL A 13 -6.93 20.38 23.96
N SER A 14 -6.41 21.55 24.34
CA SER A 14 -5.45 22.31 23.54
C SER A 14 -4.20 21.49 23.22
N LEU A 15 -3.62 20.82 24.22
CA LEU A 15 -2.41 20.02 24.04
C LEU A 15 -2.66 18.82 23.12
N ILE A 16 -3.79 18.11 23.29
CA ILE A 16 -4.18 16.99 22.42
C ILE A 16 -4.39 17.47 20.99
N ALA A 17 -5.03 18.62 20.78
CA ALA A 17 -5.21 19.19 19.45
C ALA A 17 -3.87 19.49 18.78
N VAL A 18 -2.93 20.13 19.49
CA VAL A 18 -1.58 20.42 18.97
C VAL A 18 -0.83 19.14 18.59
N ILE A 19 -0.85 18.11 19.44
CA ILE A 19 -0.19 16.82 19.16
C ILE A 19 -0.82 16.15 17.92
N THR A 20 -2.14 16.16 17.82
CA THR A 20 -2.87 15.54 16.70
C THR A 20 -2.53 16.23 15.37
N ILE A 21 -2.48 17.57 15.37
CA ILE A 21 -2.11 18.36 14.20
C ILE A 21 -0.66 18.09 13.81
N ALA A 22 0.26 18.11 14.78
CA ALA A 22 1.67 17.83 14.54
C ALA A 22 1.88 16.43 13.93
N LEU A 23 1.19 15.42 14.46
CA LEU A 23 1.25 14.05 13.93
C LEU A 23 0.67 13.98 12.51
N ALA A 24 -0.46 14.63 12.23
CA ALA A 24 -1.06 14.66 10.91
C ALA A 24 -0.12 15.31 9.87
N VAL A 25 0.55 16.40 10.24
CA VAL A 25 1.55 17.07 9.40
C VAL A 25 2.75 16.16 9.16
N LEU A 26 3.28 15.51 10.21
CA LEU A 26 4.40 14.59 10.09
C LEU A 26 4.10 13.45 9.12
N ILE A 27 2.92 12.83 9.26
CA ILE A 27 2.50 11.75 8.37
C ILE A 27 2.40 12.24 6.93
N LYS A 28 1.83 13.43 6.70
CA LYS A 28 1.71 13.99 5.35
C LYS A 28 3.07 14.24 4.69
N ILE A 29 4.08 14.63 5.46
CA ILE A 29 5.44 14.89 4.97
C ILE A 29 6.20 13.59 4.71
N TYR A 30 6.04 12.57 5.57
CA TYR A 30 6.80 11.33 5.46
C TYR A 30 6.17 10.29 4.54
N VAL A 31 4.83 10.20 4.52
CA VAL A 31 4.07 9.18 3.76
C VAL A 31 3.61 9.79 2.43
N THR A 32 4.58 10.11 1.57
CA THR A 32 4.29 10.52 0.19
C THR A 32 4.20 9.30 -0.73
N PRO A 33 3.34 9.32 -1.77
CA PRO A 33 3.25 8.24 -2.74
C PRO A 33 4.60 7.82 -3.34
N GLU A 34 5.48 8.78 -3.62
CA GLU A 34 6.77 8.56 -4.28
C GLU A 34 7.72 7.79 -3.36
N ARG A 35 7.79 8.16 -2.08
CA ARG A 35 8.63 7.47 -1.09
C ARG A 35 8.14 6.05 -0.84
N VAL A 36 6.82 5.88 -0.77
CA VAL A 36 6.23 4.55 -0.57
C VAL A 36 6.43 3.67 -1.80
N LYS A 37 6.28 4.20 -3.02
CA LYS A 37 6.66 3.49 -4.25
C LYS A 37 8.13 3.07 -4.22
N ALA A 38 9.04 4.00 -3.91
CA ALA A 38 10.47 3.75 -3.88
C ALA A 38 10.88 2.68 -2.84
N PHE A 39 10.14 2.58 -1.74
CA PHE A 39 10.38 1.57 -0.70
C PHE A 39 9.73 0.22 -1.02
N LEU A 40 8.47 0.21 -1.48
CA LEU A 40 7.70 -1.03 -1.68
C LEU A 40 7.99 -1.74 -3.00
N ILE A 41 8.17 -0.99 -4.10
CA ILE A 41 8.33 -1.60 -5.43
C ILE A 41 9.54 -2.54 -5.46
N PRO A 42 10.75 -2.14 -5.01
CA PRO A 42 11.92 -3.02 -5.07
C PRO A 42 11.74 -4.32 -4.27
N GLU A 43 11.12 -4.25 -3.08
CA GLU A 43 10.84 -5.43 -2.26
C GLU A 43 9.82 -6.35 -2.92
N VAL A 44 8.75 -5.79 -3.51
CA VAL A 44 7.75 -6.59 -4.23
C VAL A 44 8.34 -7.22 -5.49
N GLU A 45 9.11 -6.47 -6.27
CA GLU A 45 9.78 -6.97 -7.48
C GLU A 45 10.75 -8.10 -7.15
N LYS A 46 11.47 -8.01 -6.02
CA LYS A 46 12.36 -9.06 -5.52
C LYS A 46 11.61 -10.32 -5.14
N ILE A 47 10.44 -10.21 -4.50
CA ILE A 47 9.61 -11.36 -4.10
C ILE A 47 8.96 -12.02 -5.32
N LEU A 48 8.50 -11.21 -6.28
CA LEU A 48 7.83 -11.70 -7.49
C LEU A 48 8.80 -12.11 -8.60
N ASN A 49 10.08 -11.74 -8.49
CA ASN A 49 11.09 -11.84 -9.54
C ASN A 49 10.64 -11.22 -10.87
N ARG A 50 9.84 -10.15 -10.79
CA ARG A 50 9.14 -9.51 -11.92
C ARG A 50 9.07 -8.02 -11.69
N LYS A 51 9.13 -7.24 -12.78
CA LYS A 51 8.94 -5.79 -12.71
C LYS A 51 7.50 -5.44 -12.38
N VAL A 52 7.32 -4.39 -11.58
CA VAL A 52 6.01 -3.89 -11.17
C VAL A 52 5.89 -2.43 -11.56
N ASP A 53 4.93 -2.14 -12.42
CA ASP A 53 4.61 -0.79 -12.85
C ASP A 53 3.39 -0.26 -12.09
N ILE A 54 3.51 0.97 -11.60
CA ILE A 54 2.43 1.68 -10.90
C ILE A 54 2.34 3.09 -11.46
N GLY A 55 1.23 3.41 -12.14
CA GLY A 55 0.94 4.77 -12.64
C GLY A 55 0.74 5.77 -11.50
N GLU A 56 -0.46 5.78 -10.90
CA GLU A 56 -0.78 6.67 -9.77
C GLU A 56 -0.87 5.85 -8.48
N LEU A 57 -0.26 6.33 -7.38
CA LEU A 57 -0.43 5.71 -6.05
C LEU A 57 -1.10 6.71 -5.11
N LYS A 58 -2.21 6.32 -4.50
CA LYS A 58 -2.92 7.08 -3.48
C LYS A 58 -2.84 6.34 -2.17
N ILE A 59 -2.48 7.06 -1.12
CA ILE A 59 -2.31 6.49 0.21
C ILE A 59 -3.20 7.26 1.17
N SER A 60 -3.95 6.52 1.96
CA SER A 60 -4.80 7.04 3.01
C SER A 60 -4.67 6.16 4.24
N LEU A 61 -4.40 6.78 5.39
CA LEU A 61 -4.31 6.07 6.66
C LEU A 61 -5.57 5.26 7.01
N PHE A 62 -6.74 5.79 6.63
CA PHE A 62 -8.03 5.18 6.95
C PHE A 62 -8.67 4.44 5.77
N LYS A 63 -8.36 4.83 4.52
CA LYS A 63 -8.93 4.19 3.33
C LYS A 63 -8.02 3.14 2.69
N GLY A 64 -6.78 3.01 3.16
CA GLY A 64 -5.80 2.08 2.63
C GLY A 64 -4.98 2.64 1.46
N ILE A 65 -4.50 1.76 0.60
CA ILE A 65 -3.70 2.09 -0.58
C ILE A 65 -4.52 1.82 -1.84
N ALA A 66 -4.49 2.74 -2.80
CA ALA A 66 -5.05 2.57 -4.12
C ALA A 66 -3.99 2.85 -5.19
N ALA A 67 -3.74 1.89 -6.06
CA ALA A 67 -2.84 1.99 -7.20
C ALA A 67 -3.67 2.01 -8.48
N LYS A 68 -3.44 3.00 -9.35
CA LYS A 68 -4.01 3.04 -10.70
C LYS A 68 -2.96 2.62 -11.72
N ASP A 69 -3.45 2.02 -12.80
CA ASP A 69 -2.62 1.49 -13.88
C ASP A 69 -1.52 0.59 -13.33
N PHE A 70 -1.95 -0.39 -12.52
CA PHE A 70 -1.07 -1.35 -11.88
C PHE A 70 -0.81 -2.52 -12.83
N ALA A 71 0.46 -2.85 -13.05
CA ALA A 71 0.85 -3.99 -13.86
C ALA A 71 2.02 -4.75 -13.24
N ILE A 72 1.98 -6.07 -13.33
CA ILE A 72 3.09 -6.97 -13.06
C ILE A 72 3.54 -7.51 -14.41
N LYS A 73 4.82 -7.36 -14.72
CA LYS A 73 5.39 -7.81 -15.99
C LYS A 73 5.68 -9.31 -16.00
N GLU A 74 5.84 -9.83 -17.20
CA GLU A 74 6.55 -11.07 -17.45
C GLU A 74 8.05 -10.93 -17.13
N THR A 75 8.74 -12.06 -17.09
CA THR A 75 10.21 -12.11 -16.93
C THR A 75 10.96 -11.36 -18.03
N ASP A 76 10.33 -11.13 -19.19
CA ASP A 76 10.87 -10.30 -20.27
C ASP A 76 10.88 -8.78 -19.94
N GLY A 77 10.19 -8.36 -18.87
CA GLY A 77 10.05 -6.97 -18.43
C GLY A 77 9.25 -6.06 -19.37
N LYS A 78 8.59 -6.62 -20.40
CA LYS A 78 7.86 -5.88 -21.45
C LYS A 78 6.39 -6.26 -21.49
N THR A 79 6.11 -7.56 -21.45
CA THR A 79 4.75 -8.09 -21.54
C THR A 79 4.06 -8.00 -20.19
N ASP A 80 2.77 -7.66 -20.16
CA ASP A 80 1.99 -7.65 -18.92
C ASP A 80 1.54 -9.08 -18.57
N PHE A 81 1.91 -9.57 -17.37
CA PHE A 81 1.39 -10.81 -16.80
C PHE A 81 0.04 -10.55 -16.13
N ILE A 82 -0.01 -9.56 -15.23
CA ILE A 82 -1.23 -9.05 -14.60
C ILE A 82 -1.32 -7.57 -14.90
N LYS A 83 -2.51 -7.09 -15.27
CA LYS A 83 -2.80 -5.67 -15.42
C LYS A 83 -4.16 -5.37 -14.81
N CYS A 84 -4.30 -4.27 -14.08
CA CYS A 84 -5.59 -3.78 -13.65
C CYS A 84 -5.63 -2.25 -13.68
N ARG A 85 -6.84 -1.70 -13.92
CA ARG A 85 -7.04 -0.25 -13.94
C ARG A 85 -6.90 0.35 -12.55
N GLU A 86 -7.43 -0.36 -11.55
CA GLU A 86 -7.35 0.05 -10.15
C GLU A 86 -7.15 -1.18 -9.26
N PHE A 87 -6.17 -1.11 -8.36
CA PHE A 87 -5.94 -2.04 -7.26
C PHE A 87 -6.10 -1.29 -5.94
N VAL A 88 -7.00 -1.75 -5.07
CA VAL A 88 -7.24 -1.16 -3.76
C VAL A 88 -7.00 -2.20 -2.66
N LEU A 89 -6.14 -1.86 -1.71
CA LEU A 89 -5.86 -2.66 -0.51
C LEU A 89 -6.25 -1.85 0.72
N LYS A 90 -7.23 -2.34 1.48
CA LYS A 90 -7.64 -1.78 2.76
C LYS A 90 -7.05 -2.60 3.91
N TYR A 91 -6.51 -1.91 4.90
CA TYR A 91 -5.92 -2.50 6.10
C TYR A 91 -6.45 -1.83 7.36
N GLN A 92 -6.30 -2.51 8.49
CA GLN A 92 -6.63 -1.96 9.80
C GLN A 92 -5.48 -1.10 10.32
N LEU A 93 -5.77 0.16 10.69
CA LEU A 93 -4.76 1.10 11.17
C LEU A 93 -4.20 0.72 12.55
N LEU A 94 -5.05 0.36 13.52
CA LEU A 94 -4.61 0.06 14.89
C LEU A 94 -3.61 -1.11 14.95
N PRO A 95 -3.85 -2.27 14.31
CA PRO A 95 -2.86 -3.35 14.24
C PRO A 95 -1.58 -2.94 13.50
N LEU A 96 -1.70 -2.09 12.46
CA LEU A 96 -0.55 -1.63 11.69
C LEU A 96 0.43 -0.78 12.54
N LEU A 97 -0.09 0.01 13.49
CA LEU A 97 0.75 0.72 14.46
C LEU A 97 1.55 -0.24 15.35
N SER A 98 1.04 -1.46 15.56
CA SER A 98 1.73 -2.56 16.25
C SER A 98 2.51 -3.46 15.30
N LYS A 99 2.82 -3.00 14.08
CA LYS A 99 3.52 -3.74 13.01
C LYS A 99 2.81 -5.03 12.56
N LYS A 100 1.51 -5.16 12.82
CA LYS A 100 0.67 -6.27 12.36
C LYS A 100 -0.16 -5.81 11.16
N LEU A 101 0.12 -6.36 9.98
CA LEU A 101 -0.67 -6.07 8.79
C LEU A 101 -1.90 -6.98 8.75
N ILE A 102 -3.09 -6.40 8.98
CA ILE A 102 -4.38 -7.08 8.80
C ILE A 102 -5.09 -6.42 7.62
N ILE A 103 -5.36 -7.22 6.58
CA ILE A 103 -6.00 -6.78 5.34
C ILE A 103 -7.50 -7.06 5.43
N ASP A 104 -8.32 -6.02 5.34
CA ASP A 104 -9.78 -6.13 5.39
C ASP A 104 -10.39 -6.38 4.01
N ARG A 105 -9.77 -5.81 2.97
CA ARG A 105 -10.31 -5.88 1.61
C ARG A 105 -9.23 -5.70 0.56
N ILE A 106 -9.30 -6.53 -0.48
CA ILE A 106 -8.60 -6.35 -1.74
C ILE A 106 -9.64 -6.18 -2.83
N LYS A 107 -9.54 -5.11 -3.63
CA LYS A 107 -10.37 -4.85 -4.81
C LYS A 107 -9.47 -4.74 -6.03
N LEU A 108 -9.82 -5.44 -7.09
CA LEU A 108 -9.20 -5.34 -8.41
C LEU A 108 -10.26 -4.88 -9.41
N GLU A 109 -10.00 -3.81 -10.14
CA GLU A 109 -10.91 -3.30 -11.15
C GLU A 109 -10.34 -3.50 -12.56
N GLY A 110 -11.14 -4.17 -13.41
CA GLY A 110 -10.72 -4.57 -14.74
C GLY A 110 -9.42 -5.38 -14.77
N PRO A 111 -9.28 -6.44 -13.96
CA PRO A 111 -8.08 -7.27 -14.00
C PRO A 111 -8.02 -8.05 -15.31
N SER A 112 -6.83 -8.09 -15.91
CA SER A 112 -6.46 -8.94 -17.03
C SER A 112 -5.26 -9.77 -16.61
N VAL A 113 -5.33 -11.08 -16.85
CA VAL A 113 -4.25 -12.01 -16.55
C VAL A 113 -3.90 -12.76 -17.81
N ARG A 114 -2.61 -12.78 -18.16
CA ARG A 114 -2.10 -13.52 -19.30
C ARG A 114 -1.49 -14.83 -18.80
N ILE A 115 -2.09 -15.95 -19.19
CA ILE A 115 -1.57 -17.28 -18.89
C ILE A 115 -1.01 -17.88 -20.18
N VAL A 116 0.25 -18.30 -20.14
CA VAL A 116 0.93 -18.95 -21.26
C VAL A 116 1.50 -20.27 -20.80
N ARG A 117 1.31 -21.28 -21.63
CA ARG A 117 1.94 -22.59 -21.48
C ARG A 117 3.08 -22.73 -22.49
N SER A 118 4.28 -23.03 -22.00
CA SER A 118 5.44 -23.27 -22.85
C SER A 118 5.34 -24.62 -23.56
N LYS A 119 6.23 -24.86 -24.53
CA LYS A 119 6.33 -26.16 -25.21
C LYS A 119 6.73 -27.28 -24.26
N GLU A 120 7.49 -26.96 -23.20
CA GLU A 120 7.85 -27.90 -22.14
C GLU A 120 6.70 -28.14 -21.14
N GLY A 121 5.52 -27.58 -21.40
CA GLY A 121 4.32 -27.79 -20.60
C GLY A 121 4.21 -26.91 -19.34
N ARG A 122 5.22 -26.09 -19.05
CA ARG A 122 5.25 -25.18 -17.89
C ARG A 122 4.41 -23.94 -18.12
N PHE A 123 3.74 -23.46 -17.09
CA PHE A 123 3.06 -22.18 -17.11
C PHE A 123 3.98 -21.03 -16.71
N ASN A 124 3.71 -19.85 -17.28
CA ASN A 124 4.43 -18.60 -17.00
C ASN A 124 4.29 -18.08 -15.56
N PHE A 125 3.46 -18.67 -14.69
CA PHE A 125 3.32 -18.25 -13.30
C PHE A 125 4.00 -19.20 -12.31
N GLU A 126 4.52 -20.34 -12.76
CA GLU A 126 5.12 -21.36 -11.88
C GLU A 126 6.36 -20.87 -11.14
N ASP A 127 7.06 -19.85 -11.67
CA ASP A 127 8.25 -19.25 -11.08
C ASP A 127 7.94 -18.25 -9.94
N ILE A 128 6.68 -17.80 -9.83
CA ILE A 128 6.28 -16.78 -8.84
C ILE A 128 6.23 -17.40 -7.44
N GLY A 129 6.94 -16.79 -6.50
CA GLY A 129 6.90 -17.20 -5.09
C GLY A 129 7.75 -18.43 -4.76
N GLN A 130 8.51 -18.96 -5.72
CA GLN A 130 9.55 -19.94 -5.42
C GLN A 130 10.69 -19.25 -4.66
N LYS A 131 10.92 -19.66 -3.40
CA LYS A 131 12.16 -19.31 -2.70
C LYS A 131 13.31 -20.01 -3.43
N LYS A 132 14.27 -19.24 -3.91
CA LYS A 132 15.62 -19.77 -4.13
C LYS A 132 16.29 -20.07 -2.80
#